data_AF-A0A260QP91-F1
#
_entry.id   AF-A0A260QP91-F1
#
_cell.length_a   1.000
_cell.length_b   1.000
_cell.length_c   1.000
_cell.angle_alpha   90.00
_cell.angle_beta   90.00
_cell.angle_gamma   90.00
#
_symmetry.space_group_name_H-M   'P 1'
#
loop_
_entity.id
_entity.type
_entity.pdbx_description
1 polymer ?
#
loop_
_entity_poly.entity_id
_entity_poly.type
_entity_poly.pdbx_seq_one_letter_code
_entity_poly.pdbx_strand_id
1 'polypeptide(L)' 'MSAQTSPWLTVQEAADRVRRHRNSVYKALWAEQAKLGSGLRGRQLVEPQGSWLIHVDDLDAWVAGEAPARRLRRSA' A
#
# COMPACT_ATOMS: atom_id res chain seq x y z
N MET A 1 12.43 23.08 -7.78
CA MET A 1 12.35 22.63 -6.36
C MET A 1 11.96 21.17 -6.37
N SER A 2 12.93 20.26 -6.42
CA SER A 2 12.64 18.82 -6.43
C SER A 2 12.50 18.36 -4.98
N ALA A 3 11.29 18.48 -4.42
CA ALA A 3 10.98 17.85 -3.15
C ALA A 3 11.24 16.35 -3.33
N GLN A 4 12.20 15.81 -2.57
CA GLN A 4 12.39 14.36 -2.49
C GLN A 4 11.18 13.81 -1.73
N THR A 5 10.05 13.66 -2.42
CA THR A 5 8.88 12.98 -1.91
C THR A 5 9.27 11.51 -1.85
N SER A 6 9.69 11.07 -0.67
CA SER A 6 9.96 9.66 -0.42
C SER A 6 8.75 8.86 -0.92
N PRO A 7 8.92 7.79 -1.72
CA PRO A 7 7.80 7.09 -2.36
C PRO A 7 6.96 6.26 -1.38
N TRP A 8 7.15 6.49 -0.08
CA TRP A 8 6.51 5.80 1.02
C TRP A 8 5.56 6.76 1.72
N LEU A 9 4.29 6.36 1.78
CA LEU A 9 3.20 7.09 2.41
C LEU A 9 2.75 6.41 3.69
N THR A 10 2.39 7.21 4.67
CA THR A 10 1.59 6.73 5.82
C THR A 10 0.17 6.39 5.37
N VAL A 11 -0.58 5.69 6.22
CA VAL A 11 -2.01 5.37 5.96
C VAL A 11 -2.85 6.63 5.75
N GLN A 12 -2.55 7.71 6.47
CA GLN A 12 -3.26 8.99 6.33
C GLN A 12 -2.97 9.60 4.94
N GLU A 13 -1.70 9.73 4.57
CA GLU A 13 -1.31 10.29 3.26
C GLU A 13 -1.83 9.45 2.10
N ALA A 14 -1.80 8.13 2.24
CA ALA A 14 -2.37 7.21 1.26
C ALA A 14 -3.88 7.41 1.11
N ALA A 15 -4.60 7.51 2.24
CA ALA A 15 -6.05 7.74 2.25
C ALA A 15 -6.42 9.07 1.59
N ASP A 16 -5.68 10.14 1.88
CA ASP A 16 -5.89 11.47 1.32
C ASP A 16 -5.61 11.49 -0.19
N ARG A 17 -4.55 10.81 -0.64
CA ARG A 17 -4.19 10.71 -2.07
C ARG A 17 -5.30 10.05 -2.89
N VAL A 18 -5.87 8.96 -2.39
CA VAL A 18 -6.87 8.17 -3.12
C VAL A 18 -8.30 8.58 -2.78
N ARG A 19 -8.47 9.63 -1.95
CA ARG A 19 -9.74 10.13 -1.43
C ARG A 19 -10.64 9.04 -0.84
N ARG A 20 -10.03 8.11 -0.08
CA ARG A 20 -10.75 7.04 0.63
C ARG A 20 -10.61 7.20 2.14
N HIS A 21 -11.53 6.59 2.87
CA HIS A 21 -11.42 6.55 4.33
C HIS A 21 -10.22 5.69 4.77
N ARG A 22 -9.50 6.13 5.81
CA ARG A 22 -8.34 5.40 6.38
C ARG A 22 -8.64 3.94 6.69
N ASN A 23 -9.83 3.63 7.22
CA ASN A 23 -10.23 2.26 7.53
C ASN A 23 -10.26 1.37 6.27
N SER A 24 -10.55 1.91 5.09
CA SER A 24 -10.50 1.15 3.85
C SER A 24 -9.07 0.75 3.49
N VAL A 25 -8.11 1.65 3.74
CA VAL A 25 -6.67 1.38 3.56
C VAL A 25 -6.18 0.34 4.57
N TYR A 26 -6.54 0.47 5.85
CA TYR A 26 -6.23 -0.55 6.87
C TYR A 26 -6.83 -1.93 6.53
N LYS A 27 -8.09 -1.98 6.09
CA LYS A 27 -8.71 -3.23 5.62
C LYS A 27 -7.95 -3.86 4.46
N ALA A 28 -7.50 -3.05 3.50
CA ALA A 28 -6.72 -3.54 2.37
C ALA A 28 -5.34 -4.07 2.81
N LEU A 29 -4.68 -3.42 3.76
CA LEU A 29 -3.42 -3.89 4.34
C LEU A 29 -3.59 -5.21 5.11
N TRP A 30 -4.63 -5.33 5.93
CA TRP A 30 -4.95 -6.57 6.64
C TRP A 30 -5.36 -7.70 5.69
N ALA A 31 -6.09 -7.39 4.61
CA ALA A 31 -6.42 -8.37 3.59
C ALA A 31 -5.15 -8.94 2.93
N GLU A 32 -4.18 -8.08 2.60
CA GLU A 32 -2.89 -8.52 2.06
C GLU A 32 -2.08 -9.36 3.05
N GLN A 33 -2.13 -9.01 4.35
CA GLN A 33 -1.49 -9.78 5.42
C GLN A 33 -2.14 -11.16 5.63
N ALA A 34 -3.47 -11.24 5.51
CA ALA A 34 -4.23 -12.49 5.61
C ALA A 34 -4.08 -13.37 4.36
N LYS A 35 -4.05 -12.74 3.18
CA LYS A 35 -3.92 -13.41 1.89
C LYS A 35 -3.13 -12.52 0.93
N LEU A 36 -1.89 -12.93 0.67
CA LEU A 36 -1.02 -12.30 -0.32
C LEU A 36 -1.73 -12.25 -1.68
N GLY A 37 -1.77 -11.08 -2.32
CA GLY A 37 -2.45 -10.91 -3.59
C GLY A 37 -3.88 -10.38 -3.51
N SER A 38 -4.41 -10.12 -2.31
CA SER A 38 -5.83 -9.78 -2.10
C SER A 38 -6.07 -8.34 -1.65
N GLY A 39 -5.01 -7.58 -1.37
CA GLY A 39 -5.13 -6.26 -0.81
C GLY A 39 -4.00 -5.31 -1.20
N LEU A 40 -3.81 -4.30 -0.35
CA LEU A 40 -2.79 -3.29 -0.51
C LEU A 40 -1.49 -3.77 0.14
N ARG A 41 -0.39 -3.69 -0.60
CA ARG A 41 0.93 -3.99 -0.07
C ARG A 41 1.43 -2.84 0.81
N GLY A 42 1.88 -3.16 2.01
CA GLY A 42 2.50 -2.21 2.91
C GLY A 42 3.49 -2.88 3.86
N ARG A 43 4.39 -2.08 4.42
CA ARG A 43 5.34 -2.49 5.44
C ARG A 43 4.90 -1.95 6.79
N GLN A 44 4.65 -2.84 7.74
CA GLN A 44 4.42 -2.46 9.14
C GLN A 44 5.75 -2.10 9.80
N LEU A 45 5.83 -0.93 10.44
CA LEU A 45 7.06 -0.43 11.06
C LEU A 45 7.21 -0.76 12.55
N VAL A 46 6.10 -0.76 13.30
CA VAL A 46 6.08 -1.01 14.75
C VAL A 46 4.97 -2.02 15.04
N GLU A 47 5.19 -3.01 15.89
CA GLU A 47 4.10 -3.82 16.46
C GLU A 47 3.92 -3.43 17.93
N PRO A 48 2.71 -3.48 18.52
CA PRO A 48 1.40 -3.82 17.94
C PRO A 48 0.60 -2.61 17.42
N GLN A 49 1.03 -1.37 17.69
CA GLN A 49 0.34 -0.12 17.32
C GLN A 49 0.89 0.49 16.01
N GLY A 50 0.98 -0.35 14.99
CA GLY A 50 1.91 -0.16 13.88
C GLY A 50 1.52 0.80 12.79
N SER A 51 2.22 1.92 12.75
CA SER A 51 2.35 2.74 11.53
C SER A 51 2.72 1.87 10.34
N TRP A 52 1.95 1.99 9.26
CA TRP A 52 2.23 1.34 7.98
C TRP A 52 2.88 2.34 7.04
N LEU A 53 3.85 1.85 6.28
CA LEU A 53 4.36 2.52 5.08
C LEU A 53 3.84 1.81 3.85
N ILE A 54 3.25 2.59 2.95
CA ILE A 54 2.63 2.15 1.71
C ILE A 54 3.43 2.76 0.57
N HIS A 55 3.85 1.94 -0.40
CA HIS A 55 4.51 2.49 -1.58
C HIS A 55 3.47 3.16 -2.50
N VAL A 56 3.80 4.32 -3.08
CA VAL A 56 2.88 5.04 -3.99
C VAL A 56 2.44 4.14 -5.15
N ASP A 57 3.36 3.41 -5.77
CA ASP A 57 3.02 2.51 -6.89
C ASP A 57 2.07 1.37 -6.48
N ASP A 58 2.27 0.79 -5.28
CA ASP A 58 1.38 -0.27 -4.76
C ASP A 58 -0.02 0.29 -4.45
N LEU A 59 -0.09 1.53 -3.97
CA LEU A 59 -1.34 2.24 -3.73
C LEU A 59 -2.08 2.55 -5.03
N ASP A 60 -1.38 3.09 -6.02
CA ASP A 60 -1.95 3.45 -7.31
C ASP A 60 -2.40 2.18 -8.07
N ALA A 61 -1.63 1.07 -8.01
CA ALA A 61 -2.02 -0.23 -8.55
C ALA A 61 -3.29 -0.78 -7.88
N TRP A 62 -3.38 -0.71 -6.55
CA TRP A 62 -4.58 -1.12 -5.81
C TRP A 62 -5.82 -0.29 -6.18
N VAL A 63 -5.67 1.02 -6.38
CA VAL A 63 -6.76 1.90 -6.81
C VAL A 63 -7.20 1.61 -8.24
N ALA A 64 -6.24 1.33 -9.13
CA ALA A 64 -6.50 0.93 -10.50
C ALA A 64 -7.23 -0.43 -10.60
N GLY A 65 -7.30 -1.19 -9.52
CA GLY A 65 -7.88 -2.54 -9.50
C GLY A 65 -6.94 -3.59 -10.07
N GLU A 66 -5.66 -3.25 -10.27
CA GLU A 66 -4.63 -4.24 -10.59
C GLU A 66 -4.38 -5.06 -9.33
N ALA A 67 -4.56 -6.38 -9.42
CA ALA A 67 -4.14 -7.27 -8.34
C ALA A 67 -2.64 -7.00 -8.09
N PRO A 68 -2.18 -6.85 -6.84
CA PRO A 68 -0.80 -6.50 -6.55
C PRO A 68 0.06 -7.53 -7.26
N ALA A 69 0.83 -7.06 -8.25
CA ALA A 69 1.48 -7.92 -9.21
C ALA A 69 2.32 -8.92 -8.41
N ARG A 70 1.85 -10.17 -8.35
CA ARG A 70 2.62 -11.30 -7.85
C ARG A 70 3.80 -11.33 -8.80
N ARG A 71 4.92 -10.67 -8.44
CA ARG A 71 6.07 -10.42 -9.33
C ARG A 71 6.26 -11.67 -10.16
N LEU A 72 5.72 -11.67 -11.38
CA LEU A 72 5.92 -12.76 -12.29
C LEU A 72 7.39 -12.59 -12.58
N ARG A 73 8.20 -13.50 -12.03
CA ARG A 73 9.60 -13.61 -12.41
C ARG A 73 9.56 -13.67 -13.92
N ARG A 74 9.95 -12.57 -14.57
CA ARG A 74 10.31 -12.58 -15.98
C ARG A 74 11.56 -13.45 -16.02
N SER A 75 11.34 -14.75 -16.18
CA SER A 75 12.36 -15.65 -16.70
C SER A 75 12.57 -15.18 -18.13
N ALA A 76 13.78 -14.67 -18.36
CA ALA A 76 14.29 -14.35 -19.69
C ALA A 76 14.36 -15.60 -20.56
#